data_AF-A0A7J5B7W2-F1
#
_entry.id   AF-A0A7J5B7W2-F1
#
_cell.length_a   1.000
_cell.length_b   1.000
_cell.length_c   1.000
_cell.angle_alpha   90.00
_cell.angle_beta   90.00
_cell.angle_gamma   90.00
#
_symmetry.space_group_name_H-M   'P 1'
#
loop_
_entity.id
_entity.type
_entity.pdbx_description
1 polymer ?
#
loop_
_entity_poly.entity_id
_entity_poly.type
_entity_poly.pdbx_seq_one_letter_code
_entity_poly.pdbx_strand_id
1 'polypeptide(L)'
;MSSPARSIHDSRSTLAVPATPGSSMPASAMPAPLRVVEKTHNEPCTETFGAGVLTSDELLHELPNPEPLLRNLGRSVFEAMAGVREVEQMARWIAPDVFSGLLARVQHAARARRIRGRSARRPMIETKTCLWQSPRAGVVEATVLVDLGLRVRAVVIRLEAFRGRWRAEKLHVL
;
A
#
# COMPACT_ATOMS: atom_id res chain seq x y z
N MET A 1 37.40 -57.44 -25.92
CA MET A 1 38.53 -58.34 -26.25
C MET A 1 39.49 -57.52 -27.10
N SER A 2 40.73 -57.19 -26.76
CA SER A 2 41.60 -57.48 -25.61
C SER A 2 42.65 -56.35 -25.55
N SER A 3 43.25 -56.19 -24.37
CA SER A 3 44.34 -55.26 -23.98
C SER A 3 45.51 -55.14 -24.98
N PRO A 4 46.41 -54.14 -24.86
CA PRO A 4 47.55 -54.35 -23.94
C PRO A 4 48.16 -53.12 -23.23
N ALA A 5 48.80 -53.44 -22.10
CA ALA A 5 50.13 -53.02 -21.60
C ALA A 5 50.55 -51.53 -21.70
N ARG A 6 50.71 -50.81 -20.58
CA ARG A 6 51.80 -50.90 -19.57
C ARG A 6 53.16 -50.47 -20.13
N SER A 7 53.62 -49.27 -19.76
CA SER A 7 54.99 -49.11 -19.25
C SER A 7 55.16 -47.78 -18.51
N ILE A 8 55.70 -47.90 -17.31
CA ILE A 8 56.10 -46.86 -16.37
C ILE A 8 57.64 -46.87 -16.39
N HIS A 9 58.25 -45.70 -16.58
CA HIS A 9 59.62 -45.34 -16.18
C HIS A 9 59.58 -43.82 -16.01
N ASP A 10 59.39 -43.27 -14.81
CA ASP A 10 60.32 -43.14 -13.69
C ASP A 10 61.72 -42.64 -14.08
N SER A 11 61.99 -41.38 -13.75
CA SER A 11 63.32 -40.85 -13.51
C SER A 11 63.18 -39.60 -12.65
N ARG A 12 63.48 -39.79 -11.37
CA ARG A 12 63.53 -38.80 -10.31
C ARG A 12 64.56 -37.70 -10.54
N SER A 13 64.14 -36.50 -10.15
CA SER A 13 64.88 -35.50 -9.36
C SER A 13 66.08 -34.78 -9.98
N THR A 14 65.94 -33.46 -10.09
CA THR A 14 66.81 -32.53 -9.37
C THR A 14 66.00 -31.30 -8.96
N LEU A 15 65.93 -31.08 -7.64
CA LEU A 15 65.32 -29.92 -7.00
C LEU A 15 66.19 -28.69 -7.28
N ALA A 16 65.61 -27.68 -7.93
CA ALA A 16 66.12 -26.33 -7.94
C ALA A 16 65.03 -25.40 -7.40
N VAL A 17 65.24 -24.93 -6.17
CA VAL A 17 64.50 -23.81 -5.59
C VAL A 17 65.13 -22.53 -6.12
N PRO A 18 64.36 -21.63 -6.74
CA PRO A 18 64.64 -20.22 -6.48
C PRO A 18 63.39 -19.34 -6.32
N ALA A 19 63.57 -18.38 -5.42
CA ALA A 19 63.02 -17.02 -5.37
C ALA A 19 61.49 -16.84 -5.39
N THR A 20 60.96 -16.50 -4.22
CA THR A 20 59.67 -15.85 -4.03
C THR A 20 59.66 -14.48 -4.72
N PRO A 21 58.81 -14.23 -5.74
CA PRO A 21 58.57 -12.88 -6.23
C PRO A 21 57.60 -12.16 -5.29
N GLY A 22 57.90 -10.89 -5.03
CA GLY A 22 57.23 -10.06 -4.03
C GLY A 22 55.71 -9.98 -4.18
N SER A 23 55.07 -9.81 -3.03
CA SER A 23 53.66 -9.47 -2.90
C SER A 23 53.38 -8.16 -3.64
N SER A 24 52.82 -8.24 -4.85
CA SER A 24 52.21 -7.10 -5.52
C SER A 24 50.78 -6.96 -5.00
N MET A 25 50.49 -5.85 -4.32
CA MET A 25 49.12 -5.47 -4.00
C MET A 25 48.29 -5.44 -5.29
N PRO A 26 47.05 -5.99 -5.31
CA PRO A 26 46.20 -5.79 -6.46
C PRO A 26 45.93 -4.30 -6.61
N ALA A 27 46.21 -3.76 -7.80
CA ALA A 27 45.81 -2.42 -8.17
C ALA A 27 44.31 -2.28 -7.88
N SER A 28 43.96 -1.25 -7.09
CA SER A 28 42.58 -0.91 -6.77
C SER A 28 41.77 -0.85 -8.07
N ALA A 29 40.92 -1.86 -8.31
CA ALA A 29 40.00 -1.84 -9.43
C ALA A 29 39.14 -0.58 -9.30
N MET A 30 39.11 0.26 -10.33
CA MET A 30 38.20 1.41 -10.38
C MET A 30 36.78 0.89 -10.16
N PRO A 31 35.98 1.49 -9.26
CA PRO A 31 34.61 1.10 -9.12
C PRO A 31 33.91 1.29 -10.47
N ALA A 32 33.22 0.25 -10.93
CA ALA A 32 32.39 0.32 -12.12
C ALA A 32 31.48 1.57 -12.03
N PRO A 33 31.31 2.33 -13.12
CA PRO A 33 30.48 3.52 -13.08
C PRO A 33 29.09 3.14 -12.56
N LEU A 34 28.61 3.90 -11.57
CA LEU A 34 27.28 3.71 -11.00
C LEU A 34 26.26 3.68 -12.15
N ARG A 35 25.51 2.58 -12.25
CA ARG A 35 24.45 2.46 -13.25
C ARG A 35 23.44 3.56 -12.96
N VAL A 36 23.29 4.50 -13.89
CA VAL A 36 22.23 5.51 -13.84
C VAL A 36 20.91 4.75 -13.94
N VAL A 37 20.22 4.61 -12.81
CA VAL A 37 18.85 4.10 -12.77
C VAL A 37 17.95 5.27 -13.15
N GLU A 38 17.12 5.09 -14.18
CA GLU A 38 16.07 6.06 -14.47
C GLU A 38 15.24 6.28 -13.21
N LYS A 39 15.01 7.55 -12.85
CA LYS A 39 14.19 7.89 -11.69
C LYS A 39 12.82 7.22 -11.85
N THR A 40 12.50 6.28 -10.97
CA THR A 40 11.15 5.69 -10.87
C THR A 40 10.17 6.59 -10.13
N HIS A 41 10.65 7.69 -9.54
CA HIS A 41 9.85 8.64 -8.79
C HIS A 41 9.67 9.94 -9.60
N ASN A 42 8.47 10.51 -9.51
CA ASN A 42 8.22 11.87 -9.97
C ASN A 42 9.09 12.87 -9.21
N GLU A 43 9.35 14.03 -9.83
CA GLU A 43 9.98 15.16 -9.16
C GLU A 43 9.23 15.48 -7.85
N PRO A 44 9.94 15.77 -6.74
CA PRO A 44 9.32 16.04 -5.45
C PRO A 44 8.43 17.27 -5.57
N CYS A 45 7.12 17.06 -5.55
CA CYS A 45 6.15 18.14 -5.53
C CYS A 45 5.97 18.62 -4.10
N THR A 46 5.80 19.92 -3.88
CA THR A 46 5.50 20.48 -2.56
C THR A 46 4.17 19.90 -2.08
N GLU A 47 4.23 18.94 -1.15
CA GLU A 47 3.03 18.30 -0.61
C GLU A 47 2.19 19.33 0.13
N THR A 48 1.05 19.68 -0.44
CA THR A 48 0.02 20.40 0.29
C THR A 48 -0.85 19.37 0.99
N PHE A 49 -0.90 19.42 2.32
CA PHE A 49 -1.75 18.52 3.10
C PHE A 49 -3.19 18.53 2.57
N GLY A 50 -3.63 17.40 2.02
CA GLY A 50 -4.99 17.23 1.47
C GLY A 50 -5.10 17.33 -0.05
N ALA A 51 -4.03 17.65 -0.78
CA ALA A 51 -4.09 17.76 -2.25
C ALA A 51 -4.16 16.40 -2.98
N GLY A 52 -3.89 15.29 -2.29
CA GLY A 52 -3.77 13.97 -2.91
C GLY A 52 -2.51 13.87 -3.79
N VAL A 53 -1.75 12.78 -3.67
CA VAL A 53 -0.49 12.62 -4.42
C VAL A 53 -0.65 11.51 -5.45
N LEU A 54 -0.48 11.87 -6.74
CA LEU A 54 -0.44 10.91 -7.83
C LEU A 54 0.98 10.34 -7.96
N THR A 55 1.18 9.13 -7.47
CA THR A 55 2.43 8.38 -7.69
C THR A 55 2.41 7.55 -8.98
N SER A 56 1.26 7.38 -9.64
CA SER A 56 1.15 6.75 -10.96
C SER A 56 0.08 7.44 -11.82
N ASP A 57 0.47 7.95 -13.00
CA ASP A 57 -0.37 8.81 -13.85
C ASP A 57 -1.20 8.02 -14.89
N GLU A 58 -0.65 6.92 -15.43
CA GLU A 58 -1.07 6.33 -16.73
C GLU A 58 -2.47 5.69 -16.79
N LEU A 59 -3.17 5.45 -15.68
CA LEU A 59 -4.46 4.73 -15.68
C LEU A 59 -5.57 5.38 -14.82
N LEU A 60 -5.35 6.58 -14.28
CA LEU A 60 -6.43 7.34 -13.62
C LEU A 60 -7.31 8.09 -14.61
N HIS A 61 -6.86 8.31 -15.85
CA HIS A 61 -7.60 9.11 -16.84
C HIS A 61 -8.99 8.55 -17.19
N GLU A 62 -9.22 7.25 -16.96
CA GLU A 62 -10.51 6.60 -17.20
C GLU A 62 -11.43 6.56 -15.98
N LEU A 63 -10.93 6.92 -14.79
CA LEU A 63 -11.68 6.88 -13.53
C LEU A 63 -11.94 8.29 -13.00
N PRO A 64 -13.10 8.55 -12.39
CA PRO A 64 -13.38 9.86 -11.81
C PRO A 64 -12.43 10.14 -10.64
N ASN A 65 -12.24 11.42 -10.29
CA ASN A 65 -11.52 11.82 -9.08
C ASN A 65 -12.03 10.99 -7.87
N PRO A 66 -11.14 10.28 -7.13
CA PRO A 66 -11.55 9.44 -6.00
C PRO A 66 -12.01 10.24 -4.78
N GLU A 67 -11.58 11.48 -4.61
CA GLU A 67 -11.76 12.25 -3.38
C GLU A 67 -13.22 12.43 -2.93
N PRO A 68 -14.18 12.78 -3.81
CA PRO A 68 -15.58 12.88 -3.41
C PRO A 68 -16.13 11.57 -2.84
N LEU A 69 -15.75 10.43 -3.44
CA LEU A 69 -16.15 9.12 -2.94
C LEU A 69 -15.51 8.82 -1.58
N LEU A 70 -14.22 9.09 -1.43
CA LEU A 70 -13.49 8.89 -0.17
C LEU A 70 -14.12 9.69 0.97
N ARG A 71 -14.37 10.99 0.76
CA ARG A 71 -15.01 11.86 1.76
C ARG A 71 -16.41 11.39 2.12
N ASN A 72 -17.20 10.98 1.12
CA ASN A 72 -18.54 10.45 1.32
C ASN A 72 -18.55 9.13 2.07
N LEU A 73 -17.65 8.19 1.74
CA LEU A 73 -17.51 6.93 2.47
C LEU A 73 -17.08 7.16 3.92
N GLY A 74 -16.08 8.01 4.15
CA GLY A 74 -15.62 8.35 5.50
C GLY A 74 -16.74 8.88 6.38
N ARG A 75 -17.54 9.82 5.86
CA ARG A 75 -18.74 10.33 6.55
C ARG A 75 -19.82 9.25 6.74
N SER A 76 -20.15 8.51 5.68
CA SER A 76 -21.25 7.52 5.67
C SER A 76 -21.01 6.39 6.67
N VAL A 77 -19.76 5.98 6.87
CA VAL A 77 -19.38 4.98 7.88
C VAL A 77 -19.77 5.43 9.29
N PHE A 78 -19.48 6.68 9.65
CA PHE A 78 -19.87 7.22 10.96
C PHE A 78 -21.37 7.49 11.07
N GLU A 79 -22.04 7.91 9.99
CA GLU A 79 -23.51 8.02 9.96
C GLU A 79 -24.16 6.65 10.22
N ALA A 80 -23.63 5.59 9.60
CA ALA A 80 -24.12 4.23 9.79
C ALA A 80 -23.85 3.72 11.21
N MET A 81 -22.64 3.93 11.72
CA MET A 81 -22.34 3.60 13.11
C MET A 81 -23.19 4.38 14.10
N ALA A 82 -23.60 5.62 13.80
CA ALA A 82 -24.53 6.40 14.62
C ALA A 82 -25.99 5.94 14.50
N GLY A 83 -26.31 5.10 13.52
CA GLY A 83 -27.65 4.58 13.26
C GLY A 83 -28.56 5.57 12.54
N VAL A 84 -28.00 6.51 11.78
CA VAL A 84 -28.75 7.49 10.98
C VAL A 84 -28.63 7.27 9.47
N ARG A 85 -27.92 6.22 9.07
CA ARG A 85 -27.77 5.74 7.69
C ARG A 85 -27.72 4.21 7.71
N GLU A 86 -28.34 3.58 6.72
CA GLU A 86 -28.28 2.14 6.53
C GLU A 86 -27.01 1.73 5.76
N VAL A 87 -26.41 0.58 6.11
CA VAL A 87 -25.13 0.13 5.52
C VAL A 87 -25.29 -0.21 4.04
N GLU A 88 -26.48 -0.65 3.66
CA GLU A 88 -26.92 -1.02 2.31
C GLU A 88 -26.76 0.14 1.32
N GLN A 89 -26.87 1.40 1.79
CA GLN A 89 -26.61 2.55 0.93
C GLN A 89 -25.16 2.58 0.44
N MET A 90 -24.21 2.02 1.19
CA MET A 90 -22.79 1.96 0.79
C MET A 90 -22.44 0.74 -0.05
N ALA A 91 -23.33 -0.26 -0.16
CA ALA A 91 -23.04 -1.57 -0.74
C ALA A 91 -22.51 -1.50 -2.18
N ARG A 92 -22.93 -0.50 -2.96
CA ARG A 92 -22.44 -0.29 -4.35
C ARG A 92 -20.94 0.03 -4.41
N TRP A 93 -20.43 0.74 -3.41
CA TRP A 93 -19.09 1.33 -3.40
C TRP A 93 -18.09 0.55 -2.55
N ILE A 94 -18.50 -0.53 -1.90
CA ILE A 94 -17.64 -1.34 -1.03
C ILE A 94 -17.68 -2.80 -1.47
N ALA A 95 -16.61 -3.53 -1.21
CA ALA A 95 -16.54 -4.97 -1.44
C ALA A 95 -17.43 -5.74 -0.42
N PRO A 96 -17.90 -6.96 -0.76
CA PRO A 96 -18.75 -7.76 0.14
C PRO A 96 -18.14 -8.03 1.52
N ASP A 97 -16.83 -8.25 1.58
CA ASP A 97 -16.12 -8.47 2.85
C ASP A 97 -16.11 -7.21 3.72
N VAL A 98 -15.90 -6.05 3.09
CA VAL A 98 -15.96 -4.74 3.76
C VAL A 98 -17.38 -4.46 4.26
N PHE A 99 -18.40 -4.77 3.46
CA PHE A 99 -19.80 -4.65 3.86
C PHE A 99 -20.08 -5.48 5.11
N SER A 100 -19.67 -6.75 5.12
CA SER A 100 -19.90 -7.67 6.23
C SER A 100 -19.22 -7.21 7.52
N GLY A 101 -17.96 -6.76 7.43
CA GLY A 101 -17.22 -6.22 8.56
C GLY A 101 -17.82 -4.91 9.10
N LEU A 102 -18.28 -4.03 8.22
CA LEU A 102 -18.94 -2.79 8.61
C LEU A 102 -20.31 -3.05 9.26
N LEU A 103 -21.10 -3.96 8.70
CA LEU A 103 -22.40 -4.35 9.25
C LEU A 103 -22.26 -4.87 10.68
N ALA A 104 -21.29 -5.75 10.94
CA ALA A 104 -21.00 -6.24 12.29
C ALA A 104 -20.65 -5.10 13.26
N ARG A 105 -19.85 -4.11 12.83
CA ARG A 105 -19.53 -2.92 13.64
C ARG A 105 -20.75 -2.06 13.93
N VAL A 106 -21.63 -1.85 12.95
CA VAL A 106 -22.87 -1.09 13.12
C VAL A 106 -23.82 -1.79 14.09
N GLN A 107 -23.98 -3.10 13.98
CA GLN A 107 -24.80 -3.90 14.89
C GLN A 107 -24.28 -3.84 16.33
N HIS A 108 -22.96 -3.91 16.53
CA HIS A 108 -22.35 -3.71 17.84
C HIS A 108 -22.63 -2.31 18.40
N ALA A 109 -22.48 -1.26 17.58
CA ALA A 109 -22.78 0.11 17.99
C ALA A 109 -24.27 0.29 18.37
N ALA A 110 -25.19 -0.32 17.61
CA ALA A 110 -26.62 -0.31 17.90
C ALA A 110 -26.93 -1.03 19.22
N ARG A 111 -26.33 -2.20 19.48
CA ARG A 111 -26.49 -2.93 20.74
C ARG A 111 -25.96 -2.11 21.93
N ALA A 112 -24.78 -1.51 21.80
CA ALA A 112 -24.21 -0.67 22.84
C ALA A 112 -25.07 0.56 23.15
N ARG A 113 -25.73 1.16 22.14
CA ARG A 113 -26.72 2.24 22.35
C ARG A 113 -27.93 1.79 23.16
N ARG A 114 -28.52 0.64 22.78
CA ARG A 114 -29.70 0.07 23.47
C ARG A 114 -29.41 -0.21 24.95
N ILE A 115 -28.27 -0.82 25.26
CA ILE A 115 -27.85 -1.10 26.64
C ILE A 115 -27.73 0.20 27.46
N ARG A 116 -27.29 1.29 26.84
CA ARG A 116 -27.14 2.61 27.48
C ARG A 116 -28.43 3.43 27.48
N GLY A 117 -29.56 2.88 27.02
CA GLY A 117 -30.83 3.59 26.90
C GLY A 117 -30.79 4.80 25.95
N ARG A 118 -29.88 4.83 24.98
CA ARG A 118 -29.74 5.96 24.04
C ARG A 118 -30.40 5.63 22.71
N SER A 119 -31.20 6.56 22.20
CA SER A 119 -31.70 6.51 20.82
C SER A 119 -30.62 6.94 19.81
N ALA A 120 -30.81 6.58 18.54
CA ALA A 120 -30.02 7.13 17.46
C ALA A 120 -30.31 8.62 17.34
N ARG A 121 -29.26 9.45 17.39
CA ARG A 121 -29.35 10.91 17.21
C ARG A 121 -28.41 11.29 16.09
N ARG A 122 -28.84 12.24 15.25
CA ARG A 122 -28.01 12.79 14.17
C ARG A 122 -26.74 13.43 14.76
N PRO A 123 -25.56 12.85 14.50
CA PRO A 123 -24.30 13.42 14.97
C PRO A 123 -23.89 14.61 14.08
N MET A 124 -23.09 15.52 14.65
CA MET A 124 -22.32 16.46 13.85
C MET A 124 -21.14 15.68 13.25
N ILE A 125 -21.17 15.45 11.94
CA ILE A 125 -20.11 14.76 11.20
C ILE A 125 -19.63 15.69 10.11
N GLU A 126 -18.35 16.02 10.17
CA GLU A 126 -17.69 16.84 9.16
C GLU A 126 -16.42 16.14 8.68
N THR A 127 -16.29 15.97 7.36
CA THR A 127 -15.05 15.45 6.78
C THR A 127 -14.06 16.59 6.62
N LYS A 128 -12.98 16.58 7.42
CA LYS A 128 -11.96 17.63 7.43
C LYS A 128 -10.97 17.43 6.29
N THR A 129 -10.03 16.50 6.49
CA THR A 129 -8.93 16.25 5.56
C THR A 129 -9.11 14.90 4.88
N CYS A 130 -8.88 14.85 3.56
CA CYS A 130 -8.79 13.61 2.81
C CYS A 130 -7.38 13.54 2.23
N LEU A 131 -6.54 12.66 2.80
CA LEU A 131 -5.21 12.37 2.28
C LEU A 131 -5.33 11.11 1.45
N TRP A 132 -4.86 11.13 0.21
CA TRP A 132 -4.87 9.94 -0.62
C TRP A 132 -3.68 9.91 -1.57
N GLN A 133 -3.25 8.70 -1.91
CA GLN A 133 -2.16 8.43 -2.83
C GLN A 133 -2.54 7.31 -3.79
N SER A 134 -1.93 7.28 -4.97
CA SER A 134 -2.12 6.19 -5.94
C SER A 134 -0.82 5.39 -6.10
N PRO A 135 -0.60 4.34 -5.29
CA PRO A 135 0.67 3.60 -5.29
C PRO A 135 0.88 2.78 -6.58
N ARG A 136 -0.20 2.48 -7.29
CA ARG A 136 -0.19 1.90 -8.62
C ARG A 136 -1.48 2.28 -9.34
N ALA A 137 -1.43 2.14 -10.67
CA ALA A 137 -2.59 2.22 -11.52
C ALA A 137 -3.82 1.48 -10.96
N GLY A 138 -4.97 2.15 -10.99
CA GLY A 138 -6.25 1.60 -10.55
C GLY A 138 -6.34 1.34 -9.04
N VAL A 139 -5.42 1.88 -8.23
CA VAL A 139 -5.46 1.80 -6.76
C VAL A 139 -5.34 3.17 -6.15
N VAL A 140 -6.14 3.41 -5.12
CA VAL A 140 -6.02 4.58 -4.26
C VAL A 140 -5.99 4.12 -2.81
N GLU A 141 -5.01 4.60 -2.06
CA GLU A 141 -4.94 4.45 -0.62
C GLU A 141 -5.20 5.79 0.02
N ALA A 142 -6.08 5.83 1.01
CA ALA A 142 -6.57 7.06 1.57
C ALA A 142 -6.77 6.99 3.08
N THR A 143 -6.58 8.14 3.72
CA THR A 143 -6.97 8.40 5.10
C THR A 143 -7.86 9.62 5.14
N VAL A 144 -9.08 9.44 5.63
CA VAL A 144 -10.08 10.49 5.78
C VAL A 144 -10.23 10.84 7.24
N LEU A 145 -9.92 12.08 7.61
CA LEU A 145 -10.14 12.61 8.95
C LEU A 145 -11.56 13.13 9.08
N VAL A 146 -12.29 12.59 10.04
CA VAL A 146 -13.70 12.89 10.30
C VAL A 146 -13.84 13.46 11.70
N ASP A 147 -14.33 14.68 11.77
CA ASP A 147 -14.69 15.35 13.01
C ASP A 147 -16.10 14.89 13.44
N LEU A 148 -16.18 14.35 14.65
CA LEU A 148 -17.42 13.88 15.28
C LEU A 148 -17.89 14.81 16.42
N GLY A 149 -17.39 16.05 16.45
CA GLY A 149 -17.67 17.08 17.44
C GLY A 149 -16.88 16.93 18.74
N LEU A 150 -16.82 15.73 19.31
CA LEU A 150 -16.06 15.45 20.56
C LEU A 150 -14.66 14.91 20.31
N ARG A 151 -14.41 14.41 19.10
CA ARG A 151 -13.16 13.75 18.72
C ARG A 151 -13.06 13.70 17.21
N VAL A 152 -11.83 13.80 16.72
CA VAL A 152 -11.50 13.45 15.34
C VAL A 152 -11.15 11.98 15.27
N ARG A 153 -11.64 11.29 14.25
CA ARG A 153 -11.29 9.90 13.94
C ARG A 153 -10.86 9.78 12.49
N ALA A 154 -10.08 8.75 12.21
CA ALA A 154 -9.60 8.47 10.87
C ALA A 154 -10.31 7.25 10.27
N VAL A 155 -10.63 7.33 8.99
CA VAL A 155 -11.07 6.19 8.18
C VAL A 155 -10.00 5.92 7.13
N VAL A 156 -9.38 4.75 7.21
CA VAL A 156 -8.41 4.29 6.22
C VAL A 156 -9.16 3.50 5.17
N ILE A 157 -8.98 3.85 3.90
CA ILE A 157 -9.72 3.30 2.76
C ILE A 157 -8.73 2.90 1.68
N ARG A 158 -8.89 1.69 1.14
CA ARG A 158 -8.23 1.28 -0.11
C ARG A 158 -9.30 1.12 -1.19
N LEU A 159 -9.21 1.91 -2.23
CA LEU A 159 -10.03 1.78 -3.43
C LEU A 159 -9.27 0.99 -4.50
N GLU A 160 -10.00 0.16 -5.22
CA GLU A 160 -9.53 -0.48 -6.44
C GLU A 160 -10.52 -0.21 -7.58
N ALA A 161 -9.99 -0.14 -8.81
CA ALA A 161 -10.77 -0.05 -10.01
C ALA A 161 -11.52 -1.38 -10.25
N PHE A 162 -12.85 -1.32 -10.30
CA PHE A 162 -13.69 -2.48 -10.54
C PHE A 162 -14.80 -2.11 -11.52
N ARG A 163 -14.77 -2.68 -12.74
CA ARG A 163 -15.75 -2.40 -13.80
C ARG A 163 -15.91 -0.90 -14.10
N GLY A 164 -14.79 -0.19 -14.26
CA GLY A 164 -14.78 1.24 -14.60
C GLY A 164 -15.25 2.19 -13.48
N ARG A 165 -15.28 1.72 -12.22
CA ARG A 165 -15.61 2.55 -11.05
C ARG A 165 -14.75 2.20 -9.86
N TRP A 166 -14.63 3.14 -8.93
CA TRP A 166 -14.00 2.87 -7.64
C TRP A 166 -14.86 1.95 -6.76
N ARG A 167 -14.20 0.97 -6.15
CA ARG A 167 -14.76 0.14 -5.07
C ARG A 167 -13.78 0.04 -3.92
N ALA A 168 -14.24 0.22 -2.68
CA ALA A 168 -13.41 0.05 -1.50
C ALA A 168 -13.22 -1.44 -1.20
N GLU A 169 -11.99 -1.92 -1.35
CA GLU A 169 -11.57 -3.30 -1.06
C GLU A 169 -11.08 -3.46 0.39
N LYS A 170 -10.60 -2.38 1.01
CA LYS A 170 -10.27 -2.33 2.44
C LYS A 170 -10.83 -1.06 3.05
N LEU A 171 -11.36 -1.19 4.27
CA LEU A 171 -11.86 -0.07 5.05
C LEU A 171 -11.65 -0.33 6.54
N HIS A 172 -11.03 0.62 7.23
CA HIS A 172 -10.79 0.53 8.66
C HIS A 172 -11.11 1.86 9.35
N VAL A 173 -11.66 1.79 10.56
CA VAL A 173 -11.95 2.97 11.41
C VAL A 173 -11.03 2.93 12.62
N LEU A 174 -10.32 4.03 12.86
CA LEU A 174 -9.43 4.24 14.01
C LEU A 174 -10.17 4.94 15.16
#